data_AF-A0A956FZ03-F1
#
_entry.id   AF-A0A956FZ03-F1
#
_cell.length_a   1.000
_cell.length_b   1.000
_cell.length_c   1.000
_cell.angle_alpha   90.00
_cell.angle_beta   90.00
_cell.angle_gamma   90.00
#
_symmetry.space_group_name_H-M   'P 1'
#
loop_
_entity.id
_entity.type
_entity.pdbx_description
1 polymer ?
#
loop_
_entity_poly.entity_id
_entity_poly.type
_entity_poly.pdbx_seq_one_letter_code
_entity_poly.pdbx_strand_id
1 'polypeptide(L)'
;GPCVYEVDEAAYAEQVRDVALFLGGRQKELVADLKARMEAAAADLDFEIAARLRDQIAAIETSLESQRVVGTGERDQDVIGMYREGGQVEFVVMHVRQGKL
;
A
#
# COMPACT_ATOMS: atom_id res chain seq x y z
N GLY A 1 -3.41 -12.57 22.52
CA GLY A 1 -3.21 -11.10 22.42
C GLY A 1 -4.53 -10.50 22.03
N PRO A 2 -4.94 -9.33 22.54
CA PRO A 2 -6.37 -9.10 22.66
C PRO A 2 -6.96 -8.59 21.35
N CYS A 3 -7.46 -9.54 20.55
CA CYS A 3 -8.78 -9.36 19.97
C CYS A 3 -9.73 -9.21 21.16
N VAL A 4 -10.16 -7.98 21.43
CA VAL A 4 -11.01 -7.65 22.60
C VAL A 4 -12.42 -8.23 22.43
N TYR A 5 -12.75 -8.73 21.24
CA TYR A 5 -14.03 -9.34 20.86
C TYR A 5 -13.79 -10.64 20.09
N GLU A 6 -14.76 -11.56 20.16
CA GLU A 6 -14.78 -12.75 19.32
C GLU A 6 -14.84 -12.33 17.85
N VAL A 7 -13.78 -12.64 17.12
CA VAL A 7 -13.70 -12.49 15.67
C VAL A 7 -13.62 -13.91 15.11
N ASP A 8 -14.41 -14.17 14.07
CA ASP A 8 -14.34 -15.42 13.35
C ASP A 8 -12.90 -15.70 12.86
N GLU A 9 -12.38 -16.90 13.14
CA GLU A 9 -10.99 -17.24 12.84
C GLU A 9 -10.70 -17.17 11.34
N ALA A 10 -11.67 -17.53 10.49
CA ALA A 10 -11.51 -17.49 9.04
C ALA A 10 -11.47 -16.04 8.54
N ALA A 11 -12.36 -15.17 9.04
CA ALA A 11 -12.35 -13.75 8.73
C ALA A 11 -11.04 -13.08 9.16
N TYR A 12 -10.51 -13.43 10.33
CA TYR A 12 -9.23 -12.91 10.80
C TYR A 12 -8.06 -13.40 9.94
N ALA A 13 -8.02 -14.70 9.60
CA ALA A 13 -6.99 -15.27 8.75
C ALA A 13 -6.97 -14.62 7.36
N GLU A 14 -8.16 -14.31 6.80
CA GLU A 14 -8.30 -13.56 5.57
C GLU A 14 -7.70 -12.15 5.69
N GLN A 15 -7.99 -11.41 6.75
CA GLN A 15 -7.40 -10.08 6.96
C GLN A 15 -5.88 -10.13 7.07
N VAL A 16 -5.33 -11.14 7.79
CA VAL A 16 -3.89 -11.33 7.92
C VAL A 16 -3.25 -11.61 6.56
N ARG A 17 -3.89 -12.45 5.74
CA ARG A 17 -3.44 -12.74 4.37
C ARG A 17 -3.45 -11.49 3.49
N ASP A 18 -4.51 -10.70 3.55
CA ASP A 18 -4.65 -9.47 2.75
C ASP A 18 -3.57 -8.44 3.13
N VAL A 19 -3.29 -8.29 4.43
CA VAL A 19 -2.19 -7.46 4.93
C VAL A 19 -0.83 -7.99 4.46
N ALA A 20 -0.61 -9.31 4.49
CA ALA A 20 0.62 -9.91 4.02
C ALA A 20 0.84 -9.71 2.50
N LEU A 21 -0.23 -9.76 1.69
CA LEU A 21 -0.17 -9.46 0.26
C LEU A 21 0.20 -7.99 0.02
N PHE A 22 -0.41 -7.08 0.77
CA PHE A 22 -0.14 -5.65 0.68
C PHE A 22 1.32 -5.33 1.01
N LEU A 23 1.81 -5.78 2.18
CA LEU A 23 3.19 -5.54 2.63
C LEU A 23 4.23 -6.27 1.76
N GLY A 24 3.85 -7.41 1.17
CA GLY A 24 4.69 -8.18 0.28
C GLY A 24 4.80 -7.65 -1.15
N GLY A 25 4.22 -6.48 -1.46
CA GLY A 25 4.29 -5.91 -2.81
C GLY A 25 3.42 -6.61 -3.85
N ARG A 26 2.42 -7.41 -3.41
CA ARG A 26 1.52 -8.18 -4.27
C ARG A 26 0.16 -7.50 -4.40
N GLN A 27 0.17 -6.18 -4.60
CA GLN A 27 -1.06 -5.37 -4.57
C GLN A 27 -1.99 -5.67 -5.75
N LYS A 28 -1.47 -6.06 -6.92
CA LYS A 28 -2.31 -6.47 -8.06
C LYS A 28 -3.15 -7.70 -7.74
N GLU A 29 -2.56 -8.67 -7.03
CA GLU A 29 -3.24 -9.88 -6.58
C GLU A 29 -4.31 -9.52 -5.55
N LEU A 30 -3.96 -8.70 -4.56
CA LEU A 30 -4.90 -8.21 -3.54
C LEU A 30 -6.08 -7.44 -4.15
N VAL A 31 -5.83 -6.51 -5.07
CA VAL A 31 -6.90 -5.72 -5.72
C VAL A 31 -7.83 -6.61 -6.55
N ALA A 32 -7.30 -7.64 -7.21
CA ALA A 32 -8.12 -8.60 -7.96
C ALA A 32 -9.06 -9.39 -7.03
N ASP A 33 -8.55 -9.85 -5.88
CA ASP A 33 -9.34 -10.55 -4.87
C ASP A 33 -10.43 -9.65 -4.26
N LEU A 34 -10.07 -8.44 -3.84
CA LEU A 34 -11.02 -7.48 -3.29
C LEU A 34 -12.11 -7.09 -4.30
N LYS A 35 -11.76 -6.97 -5.59
CA LYS A 35 -12.76 -6.73 -6.66
C LYS A 35 -13.73 -7.90 -6.78
N ALA A 36 -13.24 -9.14 -6.79
CA ALA A 36 -14.11 -10.31 -6.86
C ALA A 36 -15.09 -10.36 -5.67
N ARG A 37 -14.61 -10.08 -4.45
CA ARG A 37 -15.43 -10.02 -3.22
C ARG A 37 -16.45 -8.87 -3.28
N MET A 38 -16.06 -7.72 -3.83
CA MET A 38 -16.95 -6.57 -4.00
C MET A 38 -18.11 -6.88 -4.96
N GLU A 39 -17.80 -7.49 -6.10
CA GLU A 39 -18.82 -7.88 -7.09
C GLU A 39 -19.76 -8.96 -6.53
N ALA A 40 -19.23 -9.92 -5.76
CA ALA A 40 -20.05 -10.91 -5.07
C ALA A 40 -21.01 -10.25 -4.06
N ALA A 41 -20.51 -9.36 -3.20
CA ALA A 41 -21.35 -8.62 -2.25
C ALA A 41 -22.42 -7.76 -2.95
N ALA A 42 -22.07 -7.14 -4.09
CA ALA A 42 -23.04 -6.38 -4.89
C ALA A 42 -24.12 -7.28 -5.52
N ALA A 43 -23.75 -8.47 -5.98
CA ALA A 43 -24.69 -9.48 -6.49
C ALA A 43 -25.64 -9.98 -5.40
N ASP A 44 -25.14 -10.10 -4.17
CA ASP A 44 -25.92 -10.51 -2.99
C ASP A 44 -26.74 -9.34 -2.36
N LEU A 45 -26.71 -8.15 -2.98
CA LEU A 45 -27.38 -6.92 -2.52
C LEU A 45 -26.82 -6.33 -1.21
N ASP A 46 -25.64 -6.77 -0.78
CA ASP A 46 -24.91 -6.29 0.38
C ASP A 46 -24.10 -5.02 0.05
N PHE A 47 -24.81 -3.94 -0.30
CA PHE A 47 -24.20 -2.71 -0.81
C PHE A 47 -23.25 -2.02 0.18
N GLU A 48 -23.46 -2.18 1.49
CA GLU A 48 -22.55 -1.63 2.51
C GLU A 48 -21.18 -2.33 2.48
N ILE A 49 -21.18 -3.66 2.29
CA ILE A 49 -19.95 -4.46 2.18
C ILE A 49 -19.24 -4.11 0.87
N ALA A 50 -19.99 -4.06 -0.25
CA ALA A 50 -19.43 -3.68 -1.55
C ALA A 50 -18.81 -2.28 -1.51
N ALA A 51 -19.48 -1.29 -0.89
CA ALA A 51 -18.95 0.05 -0.72
C ALA A 51 -17.64 0.06 0.09
N ARG A 52 -17.59 -0.70 1.19
CA ARG A 52 -16.38 -0.82 2.02
C ARG A 52 -15.20 -1.41 1.24
N LEU A 53 -15.44 -2.47 0.46
CA LEU A 53 -14.41 -3.10 -0.37
C LEU A 53 -13.92 -2.16 -1.49
N ARG A 54 -14.84 -1.43 -2.13
CA ARG A 54 -14.50 -0.39 -3.11
C ARG A 54 -13.59 0.68 -2.51
N ASP A 55 -13.92 1.15 -1.32
CA ASP A 55 -13.14 2.20 -0.65
C ASP A 55 -11.75 1.68 -0.23
N GLN A 56 -11.64 0.40 0.16
CA GLN A 56 -10.34 -0.26 0.38
C GLN A 56 -9.50 -0.36 -0.89
N ILE A 57 -10.09 -0.74 -2.03
CA ILE A 57 -9.40 -0.77 -3.32
C ILE A 57 -8.85 0.62 -3.66
N ALA A 58 -9.68 1.66 -3.52
CA ALA A 58 -9.26 3.03 -3.79
C ALA A 58 -8.10 3.46 -2.86
N ALA A 59 -8.16 3.14 -1.57
CA ALA A 59 -7.09 3.46 -0.63
C ALA A 59 -5.75 2.77 -0.99
N ILE A 60 -5.81 1.51 -1.45
CA ILE A 60 -4.64 0.77 -1.93
C ILE A 60 -4.06 1.44 -3.19
N GLU A 61 -4.91 1.78 -4.16
CA GLU A 61 -4.50 2.41 -5.42
C GLU A 61 -3.88 3.81 -5.19
N THR A 62 -4.47 4.64 -4.33
CA THR A 62 -3.90 5.97 -3.97
C THR A 62 -2.58 5.85 -3.20
N SER A 63 -2.44 4.85 -2.33
CA SER A 63 -1.19 4.61 -1.61
C SER A 63 -0.05 4.25 -2.56
N LEU A 64 -0.35 3.59 -3.68
CA LEU A 64 0.63 3.26 -4.72
C LEU A 64 1.05 4.50 -5.55
N GLU A 65 0.12 5.40 -5.85
CA GLU A 65 0.43 6.65 -6.55
C GLU A 65 1.38 7.54 -5.75
N SER A 66 1.21 7.64 -4.42
CA SER A 66 2.07 8.45 -3.55
C SER A 66 3.49 7.88 -3.36
N GLN A 67 3.71 6.59 -3.61
CA GLN A 67 5.05 5.96 -3.61
C GLN A 67 5.81 6.17 -4.92
N ARG A 68 5.17 6.77 -5.93
CA ARG A 68 5.79 7.08 -7.22
C ARG A 68 6.25 8.54 -7.21
N VAL A 69 7.39 8.82 -6.58
CA VAL A 69 8.16 10.05 -6.87
C VAL A 69 8.75 9.88 -8.27
N VAL A 70 7.92 10.07 -9.30
CA VAL A 70 8.34 9.91 -10.69
C VAL A 70 9.21 11.11 -11.06
N GLY A 71 10.53 10.96 -10.88
CA GLY A 71 11.49 11.70 -11.70
C GLY A 71 11.21 11.33 -13.15
N THR A 72 11.08 12.32 -14.03
CA THR A 72 10.66 12.20 -15.44
C THR A 72 11.72 11.53 -16.35
N GLY A 73 12.53 10.62 -15.82
CA GLY A 73 13.46 9.82 -16.61
C GLY A 73 13.81 8.52 -15.91
N GLU A 74 13.85 7.44 -16.69
CA GLU A 74 14.41 6.13 -16.32
C GLU A 74 15.94 6.20 -16.17
N ARG A 75 16.43 7.21 -15.44
CA ARG A 75 17.86 7.45 -15.26
C ARG A 75 18.23 7.13 -13.83
N ASP A 76 19.35 6.45 -13.68
CA ASP A 76 20.01 6.32 -12.39
C ASP A 76 20.54 7.69 -11.97
N GLN A 77 20.23 8.08 -10.74
CA GLN A 77 20.63 9.37 -10.19
C GLN A 77 21.07 9.18 -8.74
N ASP A 78 22.15 9.85 -8.35
CA ASP A 78 22.54 9.95 -6.95
C ASP A 78 22.18 11.36 -6.47
N VAL A 79 21.34 11.44 -5.44
CA VAL A 79 20.91 12.70 -4.83
C VAL A 79 21.67 12.89 -3.53
N ILE A 80 22.38 14.00 -3.42
CA ILE A 80 23.13 14.36 -2.21
C ILE A 80 22.41 15.52 -1.53
N GLY A 81 21.77 15.23 -0.40
CA GLY A 81 21.24 16.22 0.51
C GLY A 81 22.34 16.67 1.48
N MET A 82 22.41 17.97 1.74
CA MET A 82 23.31 18.54 2.75
C MET A 82 22.50 19.45 3.67
N TYR A 83 22.67 19.25 4.97
CA TYR A 83 22.18 20.17 5.99
C TYR A 83 23.36 20.61 6.87
N ARG A 84 23.42 21.89 7.21
CA ARG A 84 24.48 22.45 8.06
C ARG A 84 23.86 23.27 9.18
N GLU A 85 24.23 22.93 10.40
CA GLU A 85 23.91 23.70 11.60
C GLU A 85 25.16 23.93 12.43
N GLY A 86 25.49 25.21 12.67
CA GLY A 86 26.70 25.60 13.39
C GLY A 86 27.98 25.01 12.80
N GLY A 87 28.68 24.19 13.59
CA GLY A 87 29.91 23.49 13.19
C GLY A 87 29.70 22.11 12.58
N GLN A 88 28.46 21.63 12.47
CA GLN A 88 28.13 20.30 12.00
C GLN A 88 27.51 20.33 10.60
N VAL A 89 27.86 19.33 9.80
CA VAL A 89 27.27 19.11 8.48
C VAL A 89 26.82 17.66 8.42
N GLU A 90 25.58 17.45 8.01
CA GLU A 90 25.01 16.14 7.74
C GLU A 90 24.82 15.98 6.23
N PHE A 91 25.23 14.82 5.73
CA PHE A 91 25.03 14.42 4.35
C PHE A 91 24.09 13.24 4.31
N VAL A 92 23.11 13.30 3.42
CA VAL A 92 22.25 12.17 3.10
C VAL A 92 22.47 11.84 1.63
N VAL A 93 22.91 10.62 1.37
CA VAL A 93 23.05 10.10 0.00
C VAL A 93 21.88 9.18 -0.27
N MET A 94 21.05 9.55 -1.25
CA MET A 94 19.95 8.73 -1.73
C MET A 94 20.27 8.23 -3.14
N HIS A 95 20.13 6.93 -3.34
CA HIS A 95 20.37 6.28 -4.62
C HIS A 95 19.04 6.07 -5.34
N VAL A 96 18.78 6.87 -6.37
CA VAL A 96 17.63 6.66 -7.25
C VAL A 96 18.05 5.73 -8.37
N ARG A 97 17.38 4.59 -8.53
CA ARG A 97 17.63 3.61 -9.59
C ARG A 97 16.36 3.40 -10.38
N GLN A 98 16.45 3.46 -11.71
CA GLN A 98 15.29 3.35 -12.60
C GLN A 98 14.13 4.30 -12.22
N GLY A 99 14.44 5.50 -11.72
CA GLY A 99 13.44 6.48 -11.27
C GLY A 99 12.71 6.13 -9.97
N LYS A 100 13.23 5.19 -9.16
CA LYS A 100 12.72 4.83 -7.84
C LYS A 100 13.80 5.08 -6.78
N LEU A 101 13.41 5.67 -5.65
CA LEU A 101 14.24 5.83 -4.45
C LEU A 101 14.48 4.51 -3.72
#